data_AF-A0A8S4P8E4-F1
#
_entry.id   AF-A0A8S4P8E4-F1
#
_cell.length_a   1.000
_cell.length_b   1.000
_cell.length_c   1.000
_cell.angle_alpha   90.00
_cell.angle_beta   90.00
_cell.angle_gamma   90.00
#
_symmetry.space_group_name_H-M   'P 1'
#
loop_
_entity.id
_entity.type
_entity.pdbx_description
1 polymer ?
#
loop_
_entity_poly.entity_id
_entity_poly.type
_entity_poly.pdbx_seq_one_letter_code
_entity_poly.pdbx_strand_id
1 'polypeptide(L)'
;MANQEIEGNILPSHENCVYTKCYCEENVWKMCEMITRNSGTNTIQRCFAVFVSNPLRMVPLWCQKASPDPLNKPVCWDYHVFLVYPSPSCSLVYDLDTILPYPCTLDEYVSNTFISDNHLKPDYHRFFRVIPAVDYLRVFASDRSHMLTDEGTWQATPPEYPCIQSECSKNNIQEFINMEADKGYGHVMKLEQFASIMKSLTLWKIYVQDTGTTDTKIGQCDHIQESNDISLTNGLIDEKSSDLNLLDNT
;
A
#
# COMPACT_ATOMS: atom_id res chain seq x y z
N MET A 1 -23.98 15.29 -10.41
CA MET A 1 -24.69 14.47 -9.41
C MET A 1 -24.12 14.87 -8.06
N ALA A 2 -24.97 15.16 -7.07
CA ALA A 2 -24.52 15.66 -5.77
C ALA A 2 -23.58 14.64 -5.11
N ASN A 3 -22.45 15.12 -4.59
CA ASN A 3 -21.59 14.35 -3.67
C ASN A 3 -22.44 13.98 -2.46
N GLN A 4 -22.99 12.78 -2.48
CA GLN A 4 -23.56 12.19 -1.29
C GLN A 4 -22.35 11.83 -0.43
N GLU A 5 -22.08 12.63 0.61
CA GLU A 5 -21.05 12.31 1.59
C GLU A 5 -21.38 10.93 2.17
N ILE A 6 -20.58 9.94 1.81
CA ILE A 6 -20.69 8.61 2.41
C ILE A 6 -20.25 8.75 3.85
N GLU A 7 -21.18 8.51 4.78
CA GLU A 7 -20.91 8.51 6.21
C GLU A 7 -19.72 7.58 6.52
N GLY A 8 -18.72 8.09 7.21
CA GLY A 8 -17.49 7.34 7.51
C GLY A 8 -16.37 7.46 6.48
N ASN A 9 -16.46 8.38 5.51
CA ASN A 9 -15.35 8.71 4.63
C ASN A 9 -14.12 9.25 5.41
N ILE A 10 -12.94 8.66 5.20
CA ILE A 10 -11.69 8.98 5.90
C ILE A 10 -10.64 9.70 5.03
N LEU A 11 -10.94 9.96 3.77
CA LEU A 11 -10.04 10.62 2.81
C LEU A 11 -10.75 11.80 2.15
N PRO A 12 -10.01 12.81 1.63
CA PRO A 12 -10.63 13.92 0.91
C PRO A 12 -11.25 13.44 -0.41
N SER A 13 -11.88 14.37 -1.13
CA SER A 13 -12.39 14.07 -2.48
C SER A 13 -11.29 13.56 -3.40
N HIS A 14 -11.70 12.82 -4.44
CA HIS A 14 -10.80 12.22 -5.45
C HIS A 14 -9.75 13.23 -5.97
N GLU A 15 -10.20 14.43 -6.32
CA GLU A 15 -9.39 15.53 -6.88
C GLU A 15 -8.33 16.07 -5.92
N ASN A 16 -8.51 15.86 -4.62
CA ASN A 16 -7.62 16.34 -3.56
C ASN A 16 -6.67 15.24 -3.04
N CYS A 17 -6.68 14.05 -3.66
CA CYS A 17 -5.71 13.01 -3.39
C CYS A 17 -4.47 13.18 -4.27
N VAL A 18 -3.29 12.85 -3.72
CA VAL A 18 -2.07 12.73 -4.53
C VAL A 18 -2.28 11.58 -5.51
N TYR A 19 -2.10 11.86 -6.80
CA TYR A 19 -2.34 10.89 -7.86
C TYR A 19 -1.31 11.01 -8.97
N THR A 20 -0.76 9.87 -9.39
CA THR A 20 0.03 9.72 -10.61
C THR A 20 -0.44 8.46 -11.33
N LYS A 21 -0.84 8.60 -12.59
CA LYS A 21 -1.34 7.50 -13.42
C LYS A 21 -0.26 6.41 -13.55
N CYS A 22 -0.67 5.14 -13.41
CA CYS A 22 0.21 3.96 -13.44
C CYS A 22 1.15 3.78 -12.23
N TYR A 23 1.00 4.58 -11.16
CA TYR A 23 1.73 4.41 -9.90
C TYR A 23 0.73 4.19 -8.75
N CYS A 24 -0.22 3.27 -8.95
CA CYS A 24 -1.33 3.01 -8.02
C CYS A 24 -0.83 2.59 -6.62
N GLU A 25 0.30 1.89 -6.55
CA GLU A 25 0.99 1.53 -5.32
C GLU A 25 1.43 2.76 -4.52
N GLU A 26 1.98 3.79 -5.17
CA GLU A 26 2.39 5.03 -4.50
C GLU A 26 1.18 5.91 -4.17
N ASN A 27 0.16 5.92 -5.02
CA ASN A 27 -1.09 6.64 -4.76
C ASN A 27 -1.78 6.12 -3.49
N VAL A 28 -1.86 4.79 -3.33
CA VAL A 28 -2.42 4.16 -2.11
C VAL A 28 -1.51 4.39 -0.91
N TRP A 29 -0.18 4.37 -1.09
CA TRP A 29 0.75 4.70 0.00
C TRP A 29 0.54 6.14 0.49
N LYS A 30 0.33 7.10 -0.42
CA LYS A 30 0.04 8.50 -0.08
C LYS A 30 -1.31 8.66 0.62
N MET A 31 -2.32 7.89 0.23
CA MET A 31 -3.58 7.82 0.97
C MET A 31 -3.36 7.33 2.42
N CYS A 32 -2.57 6.28 2.61
CA CYS A 32 -2.22 5.77 3.94
C CYS A 32 -1.48 6.83 4.78
N GLU A 33 -0.53 7.54 4.16
CA GLU A 33 0.24 8.63 4.78
C GLU A 33 -0.71 9.77 5.24
N MET A 34 -1.67 10.14 4.39
CA MET A 34 -2.68 11.17 4.69
C MET A 34 -3.61 10.76 5.83
N ILE A 35 -4.11 9.52 5.85
CA ILE A 35 -4.97 9.01 6.94
C ILE A 35 -4.23 9.09 8.27
N THR A 36 -2.95 8.70 8.28
CA THR A 36 -2.12 8.74 9.49
C THR A 36 -1.97 10.16 10.03
N ARG A 37 -1.77 11.15 9.14
CA ARG A 37 -1.64 12.56 9.51
C ARG A 37 -2.96 13.20 9.96
N ASN A 38 -4.07 12.90 9.27
CA ASN A 38 -5.32 13.67 9.41
C ASN A 38 -6.36 13.02 10.32
N SER A 39 -6.37 11.69 10.42
CA SER A 39 -7.41 10.92 11.10
C SER A 39 -6.89 10.09 12.28
N GLY A 40 -5.59 10.21 12.57
CA GLY A 40 -4.93 9.56 13.70
C GLY A 40 -4.63 8.07 13.50
N THR A 41 -3.82 7.53 14.41
CA THR A 41 -3.27 6.16 14.34
C THR A 41 -4.34 5.06 14.42
N ASN A 42 -5.46 5.30 15.09
CA ASN A 42 -6.55 4.33 15.21
C ASN A 42 -7.25 4.06 13.88
N THR A 43 -7.29 5.04 12.97
CA THR A 43 -7.98 4.90 11.67
C THR A 43 -7.15 4.06 10.71
N ILE A 44 -5.84 4.34 10.61
CA ILE A 44 -4.93 3.61 9.72
C ILE A 44 -4.79 2.12 10.10
N GLN A 45 -4.87 1.77 11.38
CA GLN A 45 -4.89 0.38 11.86
C GLN A 45 -6.06 -0.46 11.33
N ARG A 46 -7.10 0.20 10.81
CA ARG A 46 -8.27 -0.44 10.23
C ARG A 46 -8.23 -0.46 8.70
N CYS A 47 -7.23 0.15 8.08
CA CYS A 47 -7.13 0.27 6.63
C CYS A 47 -6.23 -0.84 6.08
N PHE A 48 -6.45 -1.18 4.81
CA PHE A 48 -5.68 -2.19 4.11
C PHE A 48 -5.31 -1.69 2.71
N ALA A 49 -4.05 -1.82 2.35
CA ALA A 49 -3.63 -1.74 0.95
C ALA A 49 -3.88 -3.12 0.32
N VAL A 50 -4.53 -3.13 -0.85
CA VAL A 50 -4.87 -4.37 -1.56
C VAL A 50 -4.26 -4.34 -2.93
N PHE A 51 -3.29 -5.23 -3.16
CA PHE A 51 -2.74 -5.49 -4.47
C PHE A 51 -3.58 -6.57 -5.15
N VAL A 52 -3.95 -6.34 -6.41
CA VAL A 52 -4.58 -7.35 -7.26
C VAL A 52 -3.67 -7.66 -8.44
N SER A 53 -3.36 -8.93 -8.63
CA SER A 53 -2.53 -9.44 -9.73
C SER A 53 -2.76 -10.94 -9.88
N ASN A 54 -1.98 -11.59 -10.73
CA ASN A 54 -1.92 -13.04 -10.86
C ASN A 54 -0.55 -13.46 -11.41
N PRO A 55 -0.22 -14.76 -11.48
CA PRO A 55 1.10 -15.22 -11.94
C PRO A 55 1.48 -14.76 -13.35
N LEU A 56 0.49 -14.49 -14.21
CA LEU A 56 0.70 -14.03 -15.58
C LEU A 56 0.70 -12.51 -15.70
N ARG A 57 0.44 -11.77 -14.61
CA ARG A 57 0.27 -10.31 -14.62
C ARG A 57 -0.73 -9.86 -15.69
N MET A 58 -1.89 -10.50 -15.67
CA MET A 58 -2.97 -10.25 -16.62
C MET A 58 -4.30 -10.31 -15.87
N VAL A 59 -4.65 -9.23 -15.18
CA VAL A 59 -5.89 -9.14 -14.40
C VAL A 59 -6.88 -8.16 -15.04
N PRO A 60 -8.03 -8.64 -15.55
CA PRO A 60 -9.05 -7.77 -16.13
C PRO A 60 -9.90 -7.11 -15.04
N LEU A 61 -9.93 -5.77 -15.04
CA LEU A 61 -10.74 -4.95 -14.14
C LEU A 61 -11.71 -4.08 -14.95
N TRP A 62 -13.00 -4.18 -14.65
CA TRP A 62 -14.06 -3.34 -15.23
C TRP A 62 -14.18 -2.01 -14.48
N CYS A 63 -14.92 -1.07 -15.05
CA CYS A 63 -15.16 0.24 -14.45
C CYS A 63 -13.86 1.01 -14.17
N GLN A 64 -12.88 0.95 -15.08
CA GLN A 64 -11.58 1.61 -14.95
C GLN A 64 -11.46 2.79 -15.92
N LYS A 65 -10.95 3.94 -15.46
CA LYS A 65 -10.80 5.19 -16.23
C LYS A 65 -9.96 5.04 -17.49
N ALA A 66 -9.01 4.10 -17.50
CA ALA A 66 -8.16 3.85 -18.66
C ALA A 66 -8.86 3.07 -19.79
N SER A 67 -10.07 2.54 -19.55
CA SER A 67 -10.85 1.87 -20.59
C SER A 67 -11.55 2.90 -21.48
N PRO A 68 -11.54 2.73 -22.82
CA PRO A 68 -12.32 3.55 -23.73
C PRO A 68 -13.84 3.27 -23.64
N ASP A 69 -14.23 2.17 -23.01
CA ASP A 69 -15.62 1.77 -22.79
C ASP A 69 -15.72 1.06 -21.42
N PRO A 70 -15.62 1.80 -20.31
CA PRO A 70 -15.37 1.25 -18.97
C PRO A 70 -16.52 0.38 -18.44
N LEU A 71 -17.73 0.50 -18.99
CA LEU A 71 -18.88 -0.31 -18.59
C LEU A 71 -18.90 -1.69 -19.25
N ASN A 72 -18.24 -1.85 -20.41
CA ASN A 72 -18.28 -3.11 -21.16
C ASN A 72 -16.90 -3.76 -21.35
N LYS A 73 -15.82 -2.96 -21.31
CA LYS A 73 -14.46 -3.42 -21.59
C LYS A 73 -13.56 -3.24 -20.36
N PRO A 74 -12.92 -4.32 -19.88
CA PRO A 74 -11.96 -4.22 -18.80
C PRO A 74 -10.67 -3.57 -19.28
N VAL A 75 -9.91 -3.01 -18.33
CA VAL A 75 -8.48 -2.80 -18.48
C VAL A 75 -7.77 -4.05 -17.98
N CYS A 76 -6.85 -4.59 -18.77
CA CYS A 76 -6.02 -5.70 -18.33
C CYS A 76 -4.74 -5.12 -17.72
N TRP A 77 -4.67 -5.16 -16.39
CA TRP A 77 -3.53 -4.68 -15.62
C TRP A 77 -2.52 -5.80 -15.36
N ASP A 78 -1.26 -5.45 -15.23
CA ASP A 78 -0.22 -6.31 -14.68
C ASP A 78 -0.39 -6.47 -13.17
N TYR A 79 -0.65 -5.36 -12.49
CA TYR A 79 -1.22 -5.31 -11.14
C TYR A 79 -2.01 -4.02 -10.97
N HIS A 80 -2.89 -3.97 -9.97
CA HIS A 80 -3.53 -2.74 -9.53
C HIS A 80 -3.56 -2.67 -8.00
N VAL A 81 -3.64 -1.47 -7.43
CA VAL A 81 -3.67 -1.27 -5.99
C VAL A 81 -4.79 -0.31 -5.61
N PHE A 82 -5.55 -0.69 -4.60
CA PHE A 82 -6.61 0.14 -4.01
C PHE A 82 -6.61 0.00 -2.48
N LEU A 83 -7.25 0.94 -1.79
CA LEU A 83 -7.39 0.91 -0.33
C LEU A 83 -8.77 0.37 0.08
N VAL A 84 -8.81 -0.46 1.11
CA VAL A 84 -10.06 -0.88 1.76
C VAL A 84 -10.08 -0.39 3.21
N TYR A 85 -11.20 0.18 3.62
CA TYR A 85 -11.48 0.58 4.99
C TYR A 85 -12.78 -0.08 5.49
N PRO A 86 -12.70 -1.15 6.30
CA PRO A 86 -13.86 -1.72 6.95
C PRO A 86 -14.40 -0.81 8.07
N SER A 87 -15.36 0.04 7.69
CA SER A 87 -16.08 0.91 8.62
C SER A 87 -17.13 0.12 9.43
N PRO A 88 -17.72 0.69 10.50
CA PRO A 88 -18.74 0.00 11.29
C PRO A 88 -20.03 -0.35 10.52
N SER A 89 -20.40 0.44 9.51
CA SER A 89 -21.65 0.25 8.73
C SER A 89 -21.42 -0.65 7.51
N CYS A 90 -20.41 -0.32 6.69
CA CYS A 90 -19.99 -1.11 5.55
C CYS A 90 -18.52 -0.85 5.22
N SER A 91 -17.88 -1.77 4.51
CA SER A 91 -16.51 -1.57 4.05
C SER A 91 -16.49 -0.65 2.84
N LEU A 92 -15.58 0.33 2.86
CA LEU A 92 -15.38 1.31 1.80
C LEU A 92 -14.13 0.99 0.99
N VAL A 93 -14.20 1.25 -0.31
CA VAL A 93 -13.08 1.10 -1.26
C VAL A 93 -12.70 2.47 -1.81
N TYR A 94 -11.40 2.73 -1.81
CA TYR A 94 -10.80 3.91 -2.44
C TYR A 94 -9.88 3.44 -3.57
N ASP A 95 -10.40 3.57 -4.78
CA ASP A 95 -9.66 3.34 -6.02
C ASP A 95 -9.64 4.66 -6.80
N LEU A 96 -8.46 5.22 -7.06
CA LEU A 96 -8.35 6.48 -7.79
C LEU A 96 -8.50 6.28 -9.31
N ASP A 97 -8.47 5.04 -9.80
CA ASP A 97 -8.56 4.68 -11.21
C ASP A 97 -9.96 4.15 -11.60
N THR A 98 -10.88 3.99 -10.65
CA THR A 98 -12.26 3.56 -10.95
C THR A 98 -13.15 4.70 -11.48
N ILE A 99 -14.16 4.36 -12.29
CA ILE A 99 -15.26 5.26 -12.65
C ILE A 99 -16.47 5.16 -11.69
N LEU A 100 -16.42 4.23 -10.73
CA LEU A 100 -17.43 4.13 -9.66
C LEU A 100 -17.33 5.35 -8.72
N PRO A 101 -18.32 5.57 -7.83
CA PRO A 101 -18.22 6.58 -6.80
C PRO A 101 -16.93 6.48 -5.97
N TYR A 102 -16.44 7.61 -5.46
CA TYR A 102 -15.24 7.68 -4.64
C TYR A 102 -15.53 8.33 -3.27
N PRO A 103 -15.41 7.58 -2.15
CA PRO A 103 -15.32 6.12 -2.10
C PRO A 103 -16.60 5.44 -2.64
N CYS A 104 -16.54 4.13 -2.84
CA CYS A 104 -17.73 3.28 -3.03
C CYS A 104 -17.74 2.15 -1.99
N THR A 105 -18.87 1.45 -1.86
CA THR A 105 -18.94 0.29 -0.96
C THR A 105 -18.18 -0.90 -1.53
N LEU A 106 -17.67 -1.80 -0.67
CA LEU A 106 -17.00 -3.02 -1.11
C LEU A 106 -17.89 -3.89 -1.99
N ASP A 107 -19.17 -4.04 -1.64
CA ASP A 107 -20.11 -4.84 -2.42
C ASP A 107 -20.33 -4.25 -3.83
N GLU A 108 -20.45 -2.91 -3.93
CA GLU A 108 -20.54 -2.20 -5.21
C GLU A 108 -19.24 -2.35 -6.03
N TYR A 109 -18.09 -2.12 -5.41
CA TYR A 109 -16.80 -2.23 -6.07
C TYR A 109 -16.55 -3.65 -6.60
N VAL A 110 -16.80 -4.67 -5.77
CA VAL A 110 -16.61 -6.07 -6.17
C VAL A 110 -17.56 -6.44 -7.31
N SER A 111 -18.84 -6.10 -7.21
CA SER A 111 -19.84 -6.50 -8.20
C SER A 111 -19.63 -5.85 -9.57
N ASN A 112 -19.05 -4.65 -9.62
CA ASN A 112 -18.85 -3.91 -10.87
C ASN A 112 -17.44 -4.02 -11.44
N THR A 113 -16.41 -4.09 -10.60
CA THR A 113 -15.00 -4.17 -11.05
C THR A 113 -14.61 -5.60 -11.40
N PHE A 114 -15.19 -6.58 -10.73
CA PHE A 114 -14.77 -7.97 -10.77
C PHE A 114 -15.89 -8.89 -11.26
N ILE A 115 -15.82 -9.35 -12.52
CA ILE A 115 -16.67 -10.46 -12.97
C ILE A 115 -16.25 -11.75 -12.24
N SER A 116 -17.19 -12.63 -11.88
CA SER A 116 -16.87 -13.93 -11.27
C SER A 116 -15.78 -14.68 -12.03
N ASP A 117 -14.79 -15.23 -11.32
CA ASP A 117 -13.71 -16.04 -11.90
C ASP A 117 -14.25 -17.27 -12.68
N ASN A 118 -15.46 -17.74 -12.36
CA ASN A 118 -16.12 -18.84 -13.08
C ASN A 118 -16.44 -18.48 -14.55
N HIS A 119 -16.50 -17.20 -14.89
CA HIS A 119 -16.71 -16.71 -16.25
C HIS A 119 -15.40 -16.29 -16.96
N LEU A 120 -14.25 -16.44 -16.30
CA LEU A 120 -12.94 -16.14 -16.87
C LEU A 120 -12.15 -17.43 -17.12
N LYS A 121 -11.20 -17.38 -18.06
CA LYS A 121 -10.18 -18.42 -18.16
C LYS A 121 -9.31 -18.38 -16.89
N PRO A 122 -8.80 -19.54 -16.41
CA PRO A 122 -7.94 -19.60 -15.22
C PRO A 122 -6.75 -18.64 -15.24
N ASP A 123 -6.18 -18.40 -16.43
CA ASP A 123 -5.08 -17.47 -16.67
C ASP A 123 -5.38 -16.02 -16.25
N TYR A 124 -6.66 -15.64 -16.18
CA TYR A 124 -7.13 -14.32 -15.78
C TYR A 124 -7.70 -14.28 -14.35
N HIS A 125 -7.67 -15.40 -13.61
CA HIS A 125 -8.16 -15.42 -12.23
C HIS A 125 -7.34 -14.47 -11.38
N ARG A 126 -8.03 -13.69 -10.54
CA ARG A 126 -7.41 -12.62 -9.78
C ARG A 126 -7.14 -13.07 -8.36
N PHE A 127 -5.97 -12.71 -7.88
CA PHE A 127 -5.56 -12.90 -6.50
C PHE A 127 -5.38 -11.54 -5.85
N PHE A 128 -5.69 -11.48 -4.56
CA PHE A 128 -5.71 -10.27 -3.76
C PHE A 128 -4.74 -10.43 -2.61
N ARG A 129 -3.63 -9.69 -2.63
CA ARG A 129 -2.76 -9.57 -1.48
C ARG A 129 -3.25 -8.42 -0.62
N VAL A 130 -3.70 -8.74 0.58
CA VAL A 130 -4.25 -7.81 1.57
C VAL A 130 -3.19 -7.53 2.63
N ILE A 131 -2.74 -6.28 2.71
CA ILE A 131 -1.71 -5.83 3.64
C ILE A 131 -2.32 -4.78 4.59
N PRO A 132 -2.20 -4.94 5.92
CA PRO A 132 -2.57 -3.86 6.84
C PRO A 132 -1.82 -2.58 6.48
N ALA A 133 -2.53 -1.45 6.39
CA ALA A 133 -1.97 -0.21 5.87
C ALA A 133 -0.82 0.34 6.73
N VAL A 134 -0.84 0.06 8.03
CA VAL A 134 0.28 0.37 8.95
C VAL A 134 1.56 -0.37 8.56
N ASP A 135 1.45 -1.63 8.13
CA ASP A 135 2.59 -2.43 7.71
C ASP A 135 3.05 -1.97 6.33
N TYR A 136 2.11 -1.66 5.44
CA TYR A 136 2.39 -1.08 4.13
C TYR A 136 3.22 0.20 4.22
N LEU A 137 2.84 1.14 5.09
CA LEU A 137 3.61 2.37 5.33
C LEU A 137 5.02 2.09 5.85
N ARG A 138 5.18 1.08 6.71
CA ARG A 138 6.46 0.76 7.34
C ARG A 138 7.44 0.10 6.37
N VAL A 139 6.97 -0.84 5.55
CA VAL A 139 7.86 -1.77 4.84
C VAL A 139 7.91 -1.56 3.32
N PHE A 140 6.91 -0.91 2.71
CA PHE A 140 6.88 -0.71 1.26
C PHE A 140 8.03 0.20 0.78
N ALA A 141 8.67 -0.19 -0.32
CA ALA A 141 9.68 0.58 -1.00
C ALA A 141 9.63 0.33 -2.52
N SER A 142 9.79 1.40 -3.30
CA SER A 142 9.85 1.35 -4.76
C SER A 142 10.87 2.38 -5.25
N ASP A 143 11.89 1.91 -5.95
CA ASP A 143 12.82 2.78 -6.69
C ASP A 143 12.28 3.15 -8.08
N ARG A 144 11.05 2.73 -8.41
CA ARG A 144 10.34 2.91 -9.69
C ARG A 144 11.00 2.22 -10.88
N SER A 145 12.07 1.43 -10.70
CA SER A 145 12.76 0.76 -11.80
C SER A 145 11.87 -0.17 -12.63
N HIS A 146 10.81 -0.72 -12.05
CA HIS A 146 9.81 -1.54 -12.75
C HIS A 146 9.01 -0.76 -13.82
N MET A 147 9.00 0.58 -13.76
CA MET A 147 8.37 1.46 -14.75
C MET A 147 9.33 1.94 -15.84
N LEU A 148 10.59 1.48 -15.83
CA LEU A 148 11.53 1.72 -16.93
C LEU A 148 11.33 0.67 -18.03
N THR A 149 11.48 1.10 -19.28
CA THR A 149 11.63 0.19 -20.42
C THR A 149 13.07 -0.34 -20.47
N ASP A 150 13.31 -1.35 -21.30
CA ASP A 150 14.66 -1.89 -21.52
C ASP A 150 15.64 -0.84 -22.06
N GLU A 151 15.13 0.20 -22.73
CA GLU A 151 15.91 1.36 -23.22
C GLU A 151 16.14 2.44 -22.14
N GLY A 152 15.67 2.22 -20.90
CA GLY A 152 15.81 3.16 -19.80
C GLY A 152 14.87 4.37 -19.88
N THR A 153 13.79 4.29 -20.66
CA THR A 153 12.76 5.34 -20.73
C THR A 153 11.58 5.01 -19.82
N TRP A 154 10.86 6.04 -19.33
CA TRP A 154 9.70 5.82 -18.46
C TRP A 154 8.47 5.36 -19.26
N GLN A 155 7.85 4.26 -18.86
CA GLN A 155 6.57 3.78 -19.41
C GLN A 155 5.41 4.75 -19.11
N ALA A 156 5.49 5.45 -17.99
CA ALA A 156 4.60 6.55 -17.61
C ALA A 156 5.38 7.57 -16.77
N THR A 157 5.01 8.85 -16.87
CA THR A 157 5.66 9.95 -16.13
C THR A 157 5.67 9.65 -14.63
N PRO A 158 6.84 9.60 -13.97
CA PRO A 158 6.93 9.27 -12.55
C PRO A 158 6.40 10.41 -11.66
N PRO A 159 6.01 10.12 -10.42
CA PRO A 159 5.67 11.15 -9.45
C PRO A 159 6.86 12.09 -9.17
N GLU A 160 6.59 13.37 -8.94
CA GLU A 160 7.63 14.39 -8.74
C GLU A 160 8.32 14.31 -7.37
N TYR A 161 7.70 13.65 -6.39
CA TYR A 161 8.30 13.45 -5.08
C TYR A 161 9.34 12.30 -5.11
N PRO A 162 10.32 12.31 -4.18
CA PRO A 162 11.32 11.24 -4.09
C PRO A 162 10.70 9.85 -3.96
N CYS A 163 11.42 8.84 -4.46
CA CYS A 163 11.02 7.43 -4.34
C CYS A 163 10.71 7.06 -2.89
N ILE A 164 9.67 6.24 -2.69
CA ILE A 164 9.29 5.72 -1.37
C ILE A 164 10.30 4.64 -0.97
N GLN A 165 10.87 4.79 0.22
CA GLN A 165 11.86 3.86 0.77
C GLN A 165 11.43 3.48 2.20
N SER A 166 11.80 2.27 2.61
CA SER A 166 11.70 1.83 4.00
C SER A 166 13.09 1.72 4.62
N GLU A 167 13.16 1.51 5.93
CA GLU A 167 14.43 1.28 6.62
C GLU A 167 15.16 0.03 6.10
N CYS A 168 14.41 -0.94 5.59
CA CYS A 168 14.92 -2.27 5.24
C CYS A 168 15.12 -2.47 3.73
N SER A 169 14.53 -1.61 2.88
CA SER A 169 14.59 -1.77 1.44
C SER A 169 14.45 -0.45 0.69
N LYS A 170 15.12 -0.37 -0.46
CA LYS A 170 14.90 0.69 -1.47
C LYS A 170 13.95 0.26 -2.57
N ASN A 171 13.68 -1.04 -2.69
CA ASN A 171 12.83 -1.62 -3.71
C ASN A 171 12.40 -3.03 -3.32
N ASN A 172 11.12 -3.22 -3.03
CA ASN A 172 10.54 -4.52 -2.73
C ASN A 172 9.14 -4.69 -3.34
N ILE A 173 8.74 -3.84 -4.30
CA ILE A 173 7.42 -3.89 -4.94
C ILE A 173 7.05 -5.28 -5.48
N GLN A 174 8.04 -6.04 -5.98
CA GLN A 174 7.82 -7.39 -6.50
C GLN A 174 7.29 -8.36 -5.43
N GLU A 175 7.57 -8.13 -4.15
CA GLU A 175 7.06 -8.91 -3.03
C GLU A 175 5.57 -8.62 -2.74
N PHE A 176 5.07 -7.46 -3.15
CA PHE A 176 3.66 -7.08 -3.05
C PHE A 176 2.87 -7.53 -4.29
N ILE A 177 3.50 -7.49 -5.47
CA ILE A 177 2.88 -7.96 -6.73
C ILE A 177 2.80 -9.49 -6.77
N ASN A 178 3.78 -10.20 -6.21
CA ASN A 178 3.77 -11.67 -6.18
C ASN A 178 2.53 -12.16 -5.42
N MET A 179 1.81 -13.14 -5.98
CA MET A 179 0.57 -13.72 -5.42
C MET A 179 0.78 -15.15 -4.88
N GLU A 180 2.01 -15.55 -4.59
CA GLU A 180 2.32 -16.76 -3.82
C GLU A 180 2.06 -16.51 -2.33
N ALA A 181 1.23 -17.35 -1.72
CA ALA A 181 0.69 -17.14 -0.37
C ALA A 181 1.76 -17.22 0.74
N ASP A 182 2.85 -17.95 0.51
CA ASP A 182 3.98 -18.15 1.43
C ASP A 182 5.13 -17.16 1.21
N LYS A 183 4.96 -16.19 0.29
CA LYS A 183 5.94 -15.14 -0.01
C LYS A 183 5.35 -13.75 0.24
N GLY A 184 6.23 -12.77 0.39
CA GLY A 184 5.88 -11.35 0.50
C GLY A 184 5.24 -10.99 1.85
N TYR A 185 4.48 -9.90 1.84
CA TYR A 185 3.80 -9.32 3.01
C TYR A 185 2.28 -9.51 2.94
N GLY A 186 1.59 -9.56 4.08
CA GLY A 186 0.14 -9.72 4.15
C GLY A 186 -0.34 -11.08 3.65
N HIS A 187 -1.64 -11.17 3.34
CA HIS A 187 -2.30 -12.44 3.02
C HIS A 187 -2.84 -12.44 1.59
N VAL A 188 -2.58 -13.52 0.84
CA VAL A 188 -3.12 -13.71 -0.51
C VAL A 188 -4.45 -14.47 -0.46
N MET A 189 -5.45 -13.96 -1.15
CA MET A 189 -6.82 -14.50 -1.21
C MET A 189 -7.32 -14.60 -2.64
N LYS A 190 -8.26 -15.53 -2.88
CA LYS A 190 -9.09 -15.54 -4.10
C LYS A 190 -10.25 -14.54 -3.98
N LEU A 191 -10.88 -14.19 -5.10
CA LEU A 191 -11.96 -13.21 -5.16
C LEU A 191 -13.08 -13.42 -4.12
N GLU A 192 -13.65 -14.63 -4.06
CA GLU A 192 -14.77 -14.91 -3.13
C GLU A 192 -14.36 -14.78 -1.66
N GLN A 193 -13.15 -15.24 -1.34
CA GLN A 193 -12.58 -15.15 0.00
C GLN A 193 -12.30 -13.70 0.39
N PHE A 194 -11.67 -12.93 -0.51
CA PHE A 194 -11.45 -11.49 -0.34
C PHE A 194 -12.77 -10.74 -0.10
N ALA A 195 -13.76 -10.94 -0.98
CA ALA A 195 -15.06 -10.30 -0.91
C ALA A 195 -15.84 -10.65 0.36
N SER A 196 -15.61 -11.83 0.93
CA SER A 196 -16.22 -12.25 2.21
C SER A 196 -15.48 -11.65 3.41
N ILE A 197 -14.17 -11.82 3.49
CA ILE A 197 -13.36 -11.45 4.67
C ILE A 197 -13.32 -9.93 4.82
N MET A 198 -13.21 -9.19 3.72
CA MET A 198 -13.04 -7.74 3.77
C MET A 198 -14.32 -6.98 4.09
N LYS A 199 -15.46 -7.66 4.34
CA LYS A 199 -16.71 -7.00 4.75
C LYS A 199 -16.64 -6.34 6.13
N SER A 200 -15.80 -6.85 7.03
CA SER A 200 -15.63 -6.27 8.37
C SER A 200 -14.29 -6.63 8.99
N LEU A 201 -13.83 -5.80 9.94
CA LEU A 201 -12.65 -6.12 10.76
C LEU A 201 -12.81 -7.39 11.59
N THR A 202 -14.04 -7.73 11.99
CA THR A 202 -14.29 -8.95 12.76
C THR A 202 -13.96 -10.18 11.93
N LEU A 203 -14.41 -10.22 10.67
CA LEU A 203 -14.12 -11.33 9.76
C LEU A 203 -12.63 -11.42 9.43
N TRP A 204 -11.97 -10.28 9.23
CA TRP A 204 -10.50 -10.23 9.10
C TRP A 204 -9.79 -10.85 10.31
N LYS A 205 -10.16 -10.45 11.54
CA LYS A 205 -9.55 -10.97 12.76
C LYS A 205 -9.74 -12.48 12.92
N ILE A 206 -10.94 -12.98 12.61
CA ILE A 206 -11.23 -14.43 12.63
C ILE A 206 -10.34 -15.16 11.62
N TYR A 207 -10.24 -14.64 10.39
CA TYR A 207 -9.40 -15.24 9.36
C TYR A 207 -7.91 -15.32 9.76
N VAL A 208 -7.36 -14.24 10.32
CA VAL A 208 -5.96 -14.22 10.77
C VAL A 208 -5.74 -15.22 11.91
N GLN A 209 -6.70 -15.34 12.84
CA GLN A 209 -6.64 -16.31 13.93
C GLN A 209 -6.67 -17.75 13.42
N ASP A 210 -7.58 -18.06 12.48
CA ASP A 210 -7.77 -19.41 11.95
C ASP A 210 -6.61 -19.88 11.07
N THR A 211 -6.00 -18.97 10.32
CA THR A 211 -4.87 -19.30 9.44
C THR A 211 -3.54 -19.43 10.19
N GLY A 212 -3.47 -19.01 11.46
CA GLY A 212 -2.25 -19.05 12.27
C GLY A 212 -1.06 -18.34 11.63
N THR A 213 -1.29 -17.52 10.59
CA THR A 213 -0.25 -16.94 9.77
C THR A 213 0.07 -15.57 10.35
N THR A 214 1.13 -15.49 11.15
CA THR A 214 1.76 -14.20 11.48
C THR A 214 2.68 -13.82 10.34
N ASP A 215 2.60 -12.58 9.86
CA ASP A 215 3.44 -12.08 8.77
C ASP A 215 4.92 -12.05 9.19
N THR A 216 5.63 -13.14 8.91
CA THR A 216 7.00 -13.40 9.38
C THR A 216 8.03 -12.39 8.88
N LYS A 217 7.73 -11.64 7.80
CA LYS A 217 8.67 -10.66 7.24
C LYS A 217 8.63 -9.31 7.92
N ILE A 218 7.53 -8.97 8.60
CA ILE A 218 7.43 -7.71 9.32
C ILE A 218 8.48 -7.62 10.45
N GLY A 219 8.64 -8.70 11.23
CA GLY A 219 9.59 -8.73 12.35
C GLY A 219 11.07 -8.65 11.94
N GLN A 220 11.40 -8.90 10.66
CA GLN A 220 12.77 -8.77 10.17
C GLN A 220 13.23 -7.31 10.07
N CYS A 221 12.29 -6.38 9.88
CA CYS A 221 12.59 -4.94 9.95
C CYS A 221 12.86 -4.47 11.39
N ASP A 222 12.17 -5.06 12.37
CA ASP A 222 12.33 -4.68 13.78
C ASP A 222 13.72 -5.08 14.33
N HIS A 223 14.34 -6.16 13.83
CA HIS A 223 15.68 -6.60 14.25
C HIS A 223 16.84 -5.72 13.77
N ILE A 224 16.63 -4.83 12.78
CA ILE A 224 17.65 -3.85 12.40
C ILE A 224 17.83 -2.81 13.51
N GLN A 225 16.78 -2.53 14.30
CA GLN A 225 16.85 -1.58 15.42
C GLN A 225 17.73 -2.08 16.59
N GLU A 226 17.78 -3.38 16.88
CA GLU A 226 18.57 -3.91 18.01
C GLU A 226 20.09 -3.98 17.74
N SER A 227 20.51 -3.93 16.47
CA SER A 227 21.94 -4.05 16.11
C SER A 227 22.74 -2.74 16.14
N ASN A 228 22.10 -1.59 16.40
CA ASN A 228 22.76 -0.28 16.43
C ASN A 228 23.10 0.26 17.84
N ASP A 229 22.87 -0.52 18.90
CA ASP A 229 23.26 -0.14 20.27
C ASP A 229 24.57 -0.81 20.72
N ILE A 230 25.67 -0.55 20.02
CA ILE A 230 27.04 -0.79 20.55
C ILE A 230 27.99 0.32 20.07
N SER A 231 28.12 1.41 20.84
CA SER A 231 29.41 1.92 21.38
C SER A 231 29.26 3.34 21.95
N LEU A 232 28.76 3.44 23.19
CA LEU A 232 29.07 4.59 24.04
C LEU A 232 29.62 4.07 25.36
N THR A 233 30.86 3.57 25.35
CA THR A 233 31.71 3.60 26.53
C THR A 233 33.18 3.75 26.16
N ASN A 234 33.83 4.60 26.96
CA ASN A 234 35.26 4.72 27.25
C ASN A 234 36.10 5.73 26.44
N GLY A 235 36.21 6.92 27.05
CA GLY A 235 37.34 7.84 26.92
C GLY A 235 37.39 8.79 28.12
N LEU A 236 37.71 8.28 29.31
CA LEU A 236 38.00 9.08 30.51
C LEU A 236 39.46 9.60 30.48
N ILE A 237 39.57 10.94 30.55
CA ILE A 237 40.45 11.80 31.38
C ILE A 237 41.98 11.56 31.43
N ASP A 238 42.74 12.65 31.19
CA ASP A 238 43.83 13.26 32.00
C ASP A 238 44.91 13.90 31.08
N GLU A 239 45.57 15.04 31.33
CA GLU A 239 45.65 15.98 32.46
C GLU A 239 46.24 17.34 31.99
N LYS A 240 45.84 18.42 32.68
CA LYS A 240 46.54 19.69 33.09
C LYS A 240 47.75 20.27 32.30
N SER A 241 47.74 21.60 32.10
CA SER A 241 48.55 22.60 32.88
C SER A 241 48.60 23.96 32.14
N SER A 242 47.96 25.01 32.68
CA SER A 242 48.56 26.28 33.19
C SER A 242 49.43 27.10 32.22
N ASP A 243 49.02 28.33 31.88
CA ASP A 243 49.63 29.55 32.44
C ASP A 243 49.07 30.85 31.85
N LEU A 244 49.03 31.86 32.73
CA LEU A 244 48.72 33.27 32.48
C LEU A 244 49.79 33.97 31.61
N ASN A 245 49.37 34.98 30.82
CA ASN A 245 50.02 36.30 30.61
C ASN A 245 49.21 37.07 29.55
N LEU A 246 48.53 38.18 29.87
CA LEU A 246 49.00 39.59 29.91
C LEU A 246 49.57 40.14 28.58
N LEU A 247 48.94 41.25 28.15
CA LEU A 247 49.43 42.43 27.41
C LEU A 247 49.34 42.52 25.88
N ASP A 248 48.52 43.50 25.46
CA ASP A 248 48.77 44.62 24.55
C ASP A 248 49.05 44.47 23.03
N ASN A 249 48.34 45.37 22.32
CA ASN A 249 48.68 46.11 21.10
C ASN A 249 48.78 45.33 19.77
N THR A 250 47.76 45.48 18.90
CA THR A 250 47.73 46.49 17.82
C THR A 250 46.37 46.50 17.11
#